data_AF-A0A6C7EBI5-F1
#
_entry.id   AF-A0A6C7EBI5-F1
#
_cell.length_a   1.000
_cell.length_b   1.000
_cell.length_c   1.000
_cell.angle_alpha   90.00
_cell.angle_beta   90.00
_cell.angle_gamma   90.00
#
_symmetry.space_group_name_H-M   'P 1'
#
loop_
_entity.id
_entity.type
_entity.pdbx_description
1 polymer ?
#
loop_
_entity_poly.entity_id
_entity_poly.type
_entity_poly.pdbx_seq_one_letter_code
_entity_poly.pdbx_strand_id
1 'polypeptide(L)'
;MLESLPASGSSWASPTQEIPVTTQNTPLSVAQVHERYPFLSEDRIRRHLKHEVPYIQTSPRAPMFFWPADIDRWIAQNTVRPAS
;
A
#
# COMPACT_ATOMS: atom_id res chain seq x y z
N MET A 1 -33.49 -55.60 -4.08
CA MET A 1 -32.43 -54.96 -3.27
C MET A 1 -31.68 -54.03 -4.21
N LEU A 2 -31.66 -52.73 -3.92
CA LEU A 2 -31.10 -51.69 -4.78
C LEU A 2 -29.82 -51.19 -4.09
N GLU A 3 -28.65 -51.53 -4.62
CA GLU A 3 -27.36 -51.05 -4.10
C GLU A 3 -26.78 -49.97 -5.01
N SER A 4 -26.42 -48.86 -4.38
CA SER A 4 -26.13 -47.55 -4.96
C SER A 4 -24.73 -47.46 -5.58
N LEU A 5 -24.62 -46.72 -6.69
CA LEU A 5 -23.38 -46.32 -7.37
C LEU A 5 -22.46 -45.52 -6.43
N PRO A 6 -21.11 -45.63 -6.54
CA PRO A 6 -20.21 -44.67 -5.90
C PRO A 6 -20.20 -43.36 -6.70
N ALA A 7 -20.56 -42.27 -6.04
CA ALA A 7 -20.45 -40.92 -6.58
C ALA A 7 -18.97 -40.57 -6.79
N SER A 8 -18.52 -40.61 -8.05
CA SER A 8 -17.37 -39.84 -8.53
C SER A 8 -17.71 -38.34 -8.46
N GLY A 9 -17.67 -37.79 -7.26
CA GLY A 9 -17.62 -36.36 -7.02
C GLY A 9 -16.17 -35.99 -6.78
N SER A 10 -15.41 -35.77 -7.86
CA SER A 10 -14.11 -35.11 -7.79
C SER A 10 -14.25 -33.88 -6.90
N SER A 11 -13.57 -33.88 -5.74
CA SER A 11 -13.33 -32.65 -5.00
C SER A 11 -12.58 -31.71 -5.93
N TRP A 12 -13.31 -30.84 -6.63
CA TRP A 12 -12.80 -29.55 -7.06
C TRP A 12 -12.57 -28.75 -5.78
N ALA A 13 -11.50 -29.13 -5.05
CA ALA A 13 -10.83 -28.21 -4.19
C ALA A 13 -10.32 -27.13 -5.15
N SER A 14 -11.06 -26.03 -5.28
CA SER A 14 -10.46 -24.80 -5.74
C SER A 14 -9.24 -24.59 -4.84
N PRO A 15 -7.99 -24.64 -5.33
CA PRO A 15 -6.99 -23.86 -4.65
C PRO A 15 -7.46 -22.43 -4.86
N THR A 16 -8.22 -21.90 -3.91
CA THR A 16 -8.19 -20.47 -3.68
C THR A 16 -6.74 -20.21 -3.28
N GLN A 17 -5.88 -20.10 -4.31
CA GLN A 17 -4.67 -19.31 -4.18
C GLN A 17 -5.20 -17.97 -3.72
N GLU A 18 -5.15 -17.74 -2.41
CA GLU A 18 -4.95 -16.42 -1.87
C GLU A 18 -3.72 -15.90 -2.59
N ILE A 19 -3.97 -15.28 -3.74
CA ILE A 19 -3.04 -14.39 -4.40
C ILE A 19 -2.58 -13.51 -3.25
N PRO A 20 -1.30 -13.54 -2.83
CA PRO A 20 -0.84 -12.57 -1.85
C PRO A 20 -1.12 -11.23 -2.48
N VAL A 21 -2.19 -10.56 -2.03
CA VAL A 21 -2.50 -9.18 -2.41
C VAL A 21 -1.21 -8.45 -2.13
N THR A 22 -0.59 -8.02 -3.21
CA THR A 22 0.66 -7.31 -3.28
C THR A 22 0.67 -6.31 -2.13
N THR A 23 1.41 -6.62 -1.07
CA THR A 23 1.45 -5.87 0.20
C THR A 23 2.06 -4.46 0.02
N GLN A 24 2.24 -4.03 -1.23
CA GLN A 24 2.98 -2.84 -1.63
C GLN A 24 2.11 -1.65 -2.01
N ASN A 25 0.78 -1.75 -1.88
CA ASN A 25 -0.09 -0.61 -2.21
C ASN A 25 -1.10 -0.31 -1.11
N THR A 26 -0.68 -0.38 0.15
CA THR A 26 -1.47 0.14 1.27
C THR A 26 -1.09 1.60 1.50
N PRO A 27 -2.04 2.54 1.62
CA PRO A 27 -1.76 3.93 1.96
C PRO A 27 -1.01 4.02 3.30
N LEU A 28 0.06 4.80 3.34
CA LEU A 28 0.87 5.05 4.53
C LEU A 28 0.42 6.33 5.22
N SER A 29 0.21 6.25 6.53
CA SER A 29 0.03 7.43 7.37
C SER A 29 1.32 8.24 7.48
N VAL A 30 1.23 9.52 7.88
CA VAL A 30 2.40 10.39 8.11
C VAL A 30 3.47 9.72 8.98
N ALA A 31 3.06 9.04 10.06
CA ALA A 31 3.99 8.35 10.95
C ALA A 31 4.76 7.24 10.21
N GLN A 32 4.06 6.42 9.42
CA GLN A 32 4.69 5.34 8.65
C GLN A 32 5.60 5.88 7.53
N VAL A 33 5.24 7.01 6.92
CA VAL A 33 6.11 7.70 5.94
C VAL A 33 7.40 8.18 6.63
N HIS A 34 7.28 8.75 7.82
CA HIS A 34 8.43 9.18 8.62
C HIS A 34 9.31 8.00 9.04
N GLU A 35 8.73 6.88 9.47
CA GLU A 35 9.47 5.66 9.80
C GLU A 35 10.24 5.09 8.58
N ARG A 36 9.62 5.11 7.41
CA ARG A 36 10.25 4.63 6.16
C ARG A 36 11.32 5.60 5.63
N TYR A 37 11.07 6.91 5.78
CA TYR A 37 11.94 7.99 5.31
C TYR A 37 12.30 8.91 6.47
N PRO A 38 13.25 8.51 7.34
CA PRO A 38 13.57 9.25 8.57
C PRO A 38 14.11 10.68 8.32
N PHE A 39 14.62 10.96 7.11
CA PHE A 39 15.03 12.31 6.69
C PHE A 39 13.86 13.26 6.38
N LEU A 40 12.63 12.74 6.29
CA LEU A 40 11.41 13.53 6.18
C LEU A 40 10.74 13.62 7.56
N SER A 41 10.84 14.77 8.22
CA SER A 41 10.12 14.99 9.47
C SER A 41 8.60 15.02 9.26
N GLU A 42 7.82 14.59 10.26
CA GLU A 42 6.35 14.62 10.17
C GLU A 42 5.77 16.00 9.84
N ASP A 43 6.34 17.09 10.37
CA ASP A 43 5.91 18.46 10.03
C ASP A 43 6.15 18.78 8.55
N ARG A 44 7.30 18.38 8.01
CA ARG A 44 7.62 18.54 6.59
C ARG A 44 6.65 17.72 5.72
N ILE A 45 6.29 16.51 6.14
CA ILE A 45 5.30 15.69 5.45
C ILE A 45 3.93 16.39 5.43
N ARG A 46 3.46 16.90 6.58
CA ARG A 46 2.14 17.53 6.69
C ARG A 46 2.05 18.91 6.04
N ARG A 47 3.14 19.67 6.00
CA ARG A 47 3.13 21.04 5.45
C ARG A 47 3.55 21.11 4.00
N HIS A 48 4.50 20.28 3.58
CA HIS A 48 5.11 20.36 2.26
C HIS A 48 4.70 19.19 1.37
N LEU A 49 4.81 17.95 1.86
CA LEU A 49 4.52 16.76 1.04
C LEU A 49 3.07 16.71 0.56
N LYS A 50 2.11 17.20 1.36
CA LYS A 50 0.69 17.29 0.94
C LYS A 50 0.42 18.16 -0.29
N HIS A 51 1.33 19.07 -0.65
CA HIS A 51 1.20 19.93 -1.82
C HIS A 51 1.87 19.32 -3.06
N GLU A 52 2.78 18.39 -2.84
CA GLU A 52 3.64 17.80 -3.87
C GLU A 52 3.17 16.40 -4.28
N VAL A 53 2.59 15.67 -3.33
CA VAL A 53 2.21 14.26 -3.46
C VAL A 53 0.70 14.12 -3.24
N PRO A 54 -0.02 13.40 -4.14
CA PRO A 54 -1.41 13.06 -3.93
C PRO A 54 -1.62 12.34 -2.58
N TYR A 55 -2.62 12.78 -1.84
CA TYR A 55 -2.94 12.22 -0.53
C TYR A 55 -4.43 11.92 -0.41
N ILE A 56 -4.74 10.99 0.48
CA ILE A 56 -6.09 10.63 0.87
C ILE A 56 -6.36 11.26 2.23
N GLN A 57 -7.39 12.10 2.29
CA GLN A 57 -7.94 12.61 3.53
C GLN A 57 -9.46 12.63 3.43
N THR A 58 -10.12 11.81 4.24
CA THR A 58 -11.57 11.69 4.24
C THR A 58 -12.26 12.84 4.99
N SER A 59 -11.53 13.55 5.87
CA SER A 59 -12.05 14.67 6.63
C SER A 59 -10.91 15.56 7.15
N PRO A 60 -11.14 16.86 7.43
CA PRO A 60 -10.10 17.77 7.95
C PRO A 60 -9.48 17.33 9.28
N ARG A 61 -10.21 16.54 10.08
CA ARG A 61 -9.74 15.95 11.35
C ARG A 61 -9.18 14.54 11.19
N ALA A 62 -9.35 13.91 10.02
CA ALA A 62 -8.85 12.57 9.77
C ALA A 62 -7.34 12.59 9.48
N PRO A 63 -6.63 11.51 9.84
CA PRO A 63 -5.24 11.34 9.46
C PRO A 63 -5.05 11.37 7.94
N MET A 64 -3.92 11.89 7.51
CA MET A 64 -3.53 11.96 6.10
C MET A 64 -2.77 10.69 5.73
N PHE A 65 -3.17 10.10 4.61
CA PHE A 65 -2.54 8.92 4.05
C PHE A 65 -1.97 9.21 2.67
N PHE A 66 -0.88 8.55 2.33
CA PHE A 66 -0.15 8.73 1.08
C PHE A 66 0.10 7.38 0.44
N TRP A 67 0.06 7.31 -0.88
CA TRP A 67 0.46 6.08 -1.57
C TRP A 67 1.99 5.94 -1.53
N PRO A 68 2.52 4.76 -1.15
CA PRO A 68 3.96 4.51 -1.15
C PRO A 68 4.61 4.87 -2.49
N ALA A 69 4.00 4.47 -3.60
CA ALA A 69 4.54 4.69 -4.94
C ALA A 69 4.71 6.17 -5.30
N ASP A 70 3.77 7.03 -4.91
CA ASP A 70 3.84 8.46 -5.19
C ASP A 70 4.93 9.14 -4.35
N ILE A 71 5.10 8.73 -3.09
CA ILE A 71 6.19 9.19 -2.24
C ILE A 71 7.53 8.74 -2.83
N ASP A 72 7.67 7.46 -3.15
CA ASP A 72 8.90 6.89 -3.70
C ASP A 72 9.32 7.64 -4.98
N ARG A 73 8.35 7.96 -5.85
CA ARG A 73 8.57 8.78 -7.05
C ARG A 73 9.01 10.21 -6.70
N TRP A 74 8.34 10.87 -5.76
CA TRP A 74 8.71 12.23 -5.33
C TRP A 74 10.12 12.26 -4.73
N ILE A 75 10.47 11.27 -3.90
CA ILE A 75 11.81 11.12 -3.33
C ILE A 75 12.84 10.93 -4.43
N ALA A 76 12.59 10.06 -5.40
CA ALA A 76 13.49 9.86 -6.54
C ALA A 76 13.71 11.17 -7.33
N GLN A 77 12.69 12.01 -7.48
CA GLN A 77 12.81 13.29 -8.19
C GLN A 77 13.52 14.37 -7.38
N ASN A 78 13.35 14.39 -6.06
CA ASN A 78 13.85 15.46 -5.19
C ASN A 78 15.18 15.15 -4.50
N THR A 79 15.55 13.87 -4.42
CA THR A 79 16.74 13.40 -3.68
C THR A 79 17.86 12.98 -4.62
N VAL A 80 17.56 12.67 -5.89
CA VAL A 80 18.58 12.36 -6.90
C VAL A 80 19.11 13.66 -7.49
N ARG A 81 19.96 14.35 -6.72
CA ARG A 81 21.05 15.12 -7.32
C ARG A 81 22.25 14.19 -7.35
N PRO A 82 22.72 13.70 -8.51
CA PRO A 82 24.09 13.21 -8.56
C PRO A 82 24.97 14.38 -8.14
N ALA A 83 25.71 14.23 -7.04
CA ALA A 83 26.79 15.13 -6.71
C ALA A 83 27.73 15.13 -7.93
N SER A 84 27.67 16.20 -8.72
CA SER A 84 28.61 16.46 -9.82
C SER A 84 29.92 16.98 -9.24
#